data_AF-S7TZR5-F1
#
_entry.id   AF-S7TZR5-F1
#
_cell.length_a   1.000
_cell.length_b   1.000
_cell.length_c   1.000
_cell.angle_alpha   90.00
_cell.angle_beta   90.00
_cell.angle_gamma   90.00
#
_symmetry.space_group_name_H-M   'P 1'
#
loop_
_entity.id
_entity.type
_entity.pdbx_description
1 polymer ?
#
loop_
_entity_poly.entity_id
_entity_poly.type
_entity_poly.pdbx_seq_one_letter_code
_entity_poly.pdbx_strand_id
1 'polypeptide(L)'
;MTRKHLLVFVLVAFALLGCTKVKKTYKWVKNGIDPNPQIELKPGEFSDASQELLAKLFLPVDAKLQELIRVVESQDAYPEKAWFQIVFTRYPWVSGVIVVESTGEIIDQQPGYSLKPIDLKPLLDVGEAWNDGRMRSLVQPTDLGPEIYLANAYTKNRSWIGLTVVHFDFRNLMQFCPAPDKLIVLSPKAILWPGGDEDTAKQLLDFPWAKMLASDVEGQVELKDARATYTWLARYVGDEPIVYLVRDVPQS
;
A
#
# COMPACT_ATOMS: atom_id res chain seq x y z
N MET A 1 -72.42 8.82 48.65
CA MET A 1 -71.19 8.13 49.11
C MET A 1 -70.36 7.65 47.90
N THR A 2 -70.10 8.50 46.90
CA THR A 2 -69.71 8.02 45.54
C THR A 2 -68.63 8.83 44.83
N ARG A 3 -68.23 10.01 45.33
CA ARG A 3 -67.25 10.88 44.63
C ARG A 3 -65.79 10.65 45.02
N LYS A 4 -65.52 10.19 46.26
CA LYS A 4 -64.16 9.90 46.74
C LYS A 4 -63.60 8.57 46.19
N HIS A 5 -64.45 7.56 45.98
CA HIS A 5 -64.02 6.28 45.43
C HIS A 5 -63.73 6.34 43.91
N LEU A 6 -64.45 7.19 43.17
CA LEU A 6 -64.22 7.40 41.74
C LEU A 6 -62.85 8.04 41.46
N LEU A 7 -62.44 9.01 42.28
CA LEU A 7 -61.17 9.72 42.14
C LEU A 7 -59.96 8.82 42.44
N VAL A 8 -60.09 7.91 43.42
CA VAL A 8 -59.06 6.91 43.74
C VAL A 8 -58.94 5.87 42.62
N PHE A 9 -60.06 5.43 42.03
CA PHE A 9 -60.02 4.47 40.92
C PHE A 9 -59.37 5.05 39.64
N VAL A 10 -59.61 6.32 39.33
CA VAL A 10 -59.00 6.99 38.17
C VAL A 10 -57.48 7.19 38.35
N LEU A 11 -57.03 7.51 39.56
CA LEU A 11 -55.60 7.66 39.88
C LEU A 11 -54.84 6.32 39.83
N VAL A 12 -55.46 5.23 40.30
CA VAL A 12 -54.88 3.87 40.22
C VAL A 12 -54.83 3.38 38.77
N ALA A 13 -55.85 3.68 37.96
CA ALA A 13 -55.86 3.33 36.53
C ALA A 13 -54.75 4.07 35.74
N PHE A 14 -54.46 5.33 36.06
CA PHE A 14 -53.35 6.08 35.43
C PHE A 14 -51.97 5.55 35.86
N ALA A 15 -51.80 5.13 37.11
CA ALA A 15 -50.54 4.56 37.60
C ALA A 15 -50.21 3.20 36.95
N LEU A 16 -51.22 2.39 36.62
CA LEU A 16 -51.05 1.07 36.01
C LEU A 16 -50.73 1.11 34.51
N LEU A 17 -51.12 2.17 33.79
CA LEU A 17 -50.82 2.35 32.36
C LEU A 17 -49.40 2.89 32.09
N GLY A 18 -48.75 3.52 33.08
CA GLY A 18 -47.45 4.18 32.91
C GLY A 18 -46.22 3.28 33.08
N CYS A 19 -46.30 2.22 33.90
CA CYS A 19 -45.11 1.46 34.30
C CYS A 19 -44.54 0.52 33.22
N THR A 20 -45.35 0.03 32.29
CA THR A 20 -44.88 -0.94 31.28
C THR A 20 -44.20 -0.27 30.09
N LYS A 21 -44.63 0.94 29.70
CA LYS A 21 -44.01 1.70 28.59
C LYS A 21 -42.65 2.29 28.98
N VAL A 22 -42.50 2.81 30.20
CA VAL A 22 -41.22 3.38 30.67
C VAL A 22 -40.11 2.32 30.74
N LYS A 23 -40.44 1.09 31.16
CA LYS A 23 -39.46 -0.03 31.15
C LYS A 23 -39.05 -0.43 29.73
N LYS A 24 -39.97 -0.41 28.75
CA LYS A 24 -39.65 -0.68 27.34
C LYS A 24 -38.79 0.43 26.72
N THR A 25 -39.09 1.70 27.01
CA THR A 25 -38.30 2.85 26.53
C THR A 25 -36.90 2.89 27.16
N TYR A 26 -36.76 2.63 28.46
CA TYR A 26 -35.45 2.58 29.12
C TYR A 26 -34.57 1.45 28.58
N LYS A 27 -35.15 0.28 28.27
CA LYS A 27 -34.42 -0.85 27.67
C LYS A 27 -34.04 -0.59 26.21
N TRP A 28 -34.87 0.14 25.45
CA TRP A 28 -34.58 0.54 24.07
C TRP A 28 -33.51 1.64 23.99
N VAL A 29 -33.57 2.64 24.88
CA VAL A 29 -32.53 3.69 24.96
C VAL A 29 -31.19 3.11 25.43
N LYS A 30 -31.19 2.17 26.38
CA LYS A 30 -29.96 1.53 26.87
C LYS A 30 -29.33 0.55 25.87
N ASN A 31 -30.12 -0.02 24.96
CA ASN A 31 -29.63 -0.95 23.92
C ASN A 31 -29.46 -0.29 22.54
N GLY A 32 -29.95 0.95 22.35
CA GLY A 32 -29.91 1.70 21.09
C GLY A 32 -28.87 2.82 21.05
N ILE A 33 -28.21 3.10 22.18
CA ILE A 33 -26.99 3.90 22.21
C ILE A 33 -25.84 2.92 22.02
N ASP A 34 -25.48 2.77 20.75
CA ASP A 34 -24.21 2.28 20.22
C ASP A 34 -23.41 1.42 21.22
N PRO A 35 -23.58 0.08 21.21
CA PRO A 35 -22.68 -0.77 21.99
C PRO A 35 -21.29 -0.53 21.40
N ASN A 36 -20.53 0.35 22.05
CA ASN A 36 -19.17 0.74 21.71
C ASN A 36 -18.46 -0.56 21.34
N PRO A 37 -18.25 -0.86 20.05
CA PRO A 37 -17.83 -2.18 19.65
C PRO A 37 -16.46 -2.36 20.27
N GLN A 38 -16.39 -3.20 21.31
CA GLN A 38 -15.11 -3.70 21.75
C GLN A 38 -14.69 -4.63 20.63
N ILE A 39 -13.99 -4.05 19.66
CA ILE A 39 -13.22 -4.79 18.69
C ILE A 39 -12.15 -5.47 19.54
N GLU A 40 -12.44 -6.67 20.01
CA GLU A 40 -11.39 -7.62 20.34
C GLU A 40 -10.61 -7.82 19.05
N LEU A 41 -9.54 -7.06 18.88
CA LEU A 41 -8.51 -7.33 17.89
C LEU A 41 -7.88 -8.64 18.32
N LYS A 42 -8.51 -9.75 17.97
CA LYS A 42 -7.79 -11.02 17.87
C LYS A 42 -6.67 -10.72 16.87
N PRO A 43 -5.39 -10.94 17.23
CA PRO A 43 -4.34 -11.01 16.21
C PRO A 43 -4.91 -11.92 15.13
N GLY A 44 -4.94 -11.45 13.88
CA GLY A 44 -5.39 -12.31 12.79
C GLY A 44 -4.53 -13.57 12.87
N GLU A 45 -5.13 -14.69 13.27
CA GLU A 45 -4.48 -15.98 13.10
C GLU A 45 -4.36 -16.13 11.59
N PHE A 46 -3.15 -15.94 11.07
CA PHE A 46 -2.87 -16.31 9.69
C PHE A 46 -3.21 -17.79 9.61
N SER A 47 -4.20 -18.15 8.80
CA SER A 47 -4.62 -19.55 8.66
C SER A 47 -3.51 -20.41 8.04
N ASP A 48 -2.43 -19.78 7.55
CA ASP A 48 -1.31 -20.38 6.86
C ASP A 48 0.02 -19.78 7.37
N ALA A 49 0.93 -20.63 7.84
CA ALA A 49 2.28 -20.25 8.27
C ALA A 49 3.08 -19.54 7.17
N SER A 50 2.77 -19.80 5.90
CA SER A 50 3.40 -19.15 4.75
C SER A 50 2.98 -17.69 4.64
N GLN A 51 1.71 -17.37 4.93
CA GLN A 51 1.23 -15.99 4.96
C GLN A 51 1.81 -15.21 6.15
N GLU A 52 1.93 -15.84 7.32
CA GLU A 52 2.60 -15.23 8.47
C GLU A 52 4.07 -14.92 8.16
N LEU A 53 4.78 -15.88 7.55
CA LEU A 53 6.16 -15.70 7.13
C LEU A 53 6.25 -14.54 6.11
N LEU A 54 5.40 -14.53 5.09
CA LEU A 54 5.36 -13.47 4.09
C LEU A 54 5.19 -12.10 4.77
N ALA A 55 4.15 -11.95 5.59
CA ALA A 55 3.86 -10.71 6.32
C ALA A 55 5.04 -10.24 7.17
N LYS A 56 5.66 -11.15 7.92
CA LYS A 56 6.83 -10.85 8.75
C LYS A 56 8.01 -10.31 7.94
N LEU A 57 8.21 -10.80 6.72
CA LEU A 57 9.32 -10.41 5.86
C LEU A 57 9.05 -9.13 5.08
N PHE A 58 7.87 -8.98 4.48
CA PHE A 58 7.59 -7.84 3.60
C PHE A 58 7.14 -6.58 4.34
N LEU A 59 6.41 -6.69 5.46
CA LEU A 59 5.81 -5.52 6.13
C LEU A 59 6.83 -4.43 6.53
N PRO A 60 8.02 -4.75 7.08
CA PRO A 60 9.02 -3.72 7.40
C PRO A 60 9.53 -2.97 6.15
N VAL A 61 9.63 -3.67 5.02
CA VAL A 61 10.06 -3.14 3.73
C VAL A 61 8.96 -2.25 3.16
N ASP A 62 7.73 -2.77 3.06
CA ASP A 62 6.58 -2.01 2.54
C ASP A 62 6.29 -0.78 3.40
N ALA A 63 6.42 -0.86 4.73
CA ALA A 63 6.24 0.31 5.60
C ALA A 63 7.16 1.48 5.19
N LYS A 64 8.43 1.22 4.86
CA LYS A 64 9.37 2.26 4.40
C LYS A 64 9.04 2.79 3.02
N LEU A 65 8.57 1.93 2.14
CA LEU A 65 8.09 2.34 0.83
C LEU A 65 6.83 3.21 0.93
N GLN A 66 5.85 2.83 1.76
CA GLN A 66 4.62 3.59 2.00
C GLN A 66 4.89 4.95 2.64
N GLU A 67 5.89 5.06 3.53
CA GLU A 67 6.35 6.34 4.06
C GLU A 67 6.84 7.27 2.94
N LEU A 68 7.65 6.76 1.99
CA LEU A 68 8.14 7.55 0.86
C LEU A 68 7.00 7.93 -0.10
N ILE A 69 6.13 6.99 -0.45
CA ILE A 69 4.99 7.20 -1.35
C ILE A 69 4.16 8.40 -0.89
N ARG A 70 3.82 8.48 0.41
CA ARG A 70 3.06 9.60 0.96
C ARG A 70 3.76 10.94 0.79
N VAL A 71 5.09 10.98 0.91
CA VAL A 71 5.87 12.20 0.70
C VAL A 71 5.82 12.64 -0.75
N VAL A 72 5.96 11.70 -1.70
CA VAL A 72 5.91 11.99 -3.14
C VAL A 72 4.50 12.40 -3.58
N GLU A 73 3.46 11.69 -3.13
CA GLU A 73 2.04 12.00 -3.40
C GLU A 73 1.65 13.40 -2.89
N SER A 74 2.24 13.84 -1.77
CA SER A 74 1.98 15.16 -1.22
C SER A 74 2.67 16.31 -1.96
N GLN A 75 3.58 16.02 -2.89
CA GLN A 75 4.35 17.01 -3.63
C GLN A 75 3.66 17.38 -4.95
N ASP A 76 2.70 18.30 -4.90
CA ASP A 76 1.90 18.78 -6.03
C ASP A 76 2.41 20.09 -6.67
N ALA A 77 3.46 20.67 -6.09
CA ALA A 77 4.16 21.87 -6.54
C ALA A 77 5.59 21.56 -6.98
N TYR A 78 6.27 22.55 -7.55
CA TYR A 78 7.70 22.46 -7.79
C TYR A 78 8.43 22.27 -6.43
N PRO A 79 9.30 21.26 -6.28
CA PRO A 79 9.94 20.97 -5.00
C PRO A 79 10.96 22.04 -4.63
N GLU A 80 10.83 22.59 -3.43
CA GLU A 80 11.82 23.51 -2.88
C GLU A 80 13.07 22.76 -2.38
N LYS A 81 14.20 23.46 -2.26
CA LYS A 81 15.46 22.90 -1.72
C LYS A 81 15.27 22.15 -0.39
N ALA A 82 14.38 22.65 0.47
CA ALA A 82 14.08 22.01 1.76
C ALA A 82 13.43 20.63 1.60
N TRP A 83 12.60 20.44 0.57
CA TRP A 83 11.96 19.16 0.29
C TRP A 83 12.98 18.10 -0.12
N PHE A 84 13.94 18.44 -1.00
CA PHE A 84 15.04 17.53 -1.34
C PHE A 84 15.81 17.08 -0.10
N GLN A 85 16.13 18.02 0.81
CA GLN A 85 16.83 17.70 2.05
C GLN A 85 16.02 16.75 2.94
N ILE A 86 14.69 16.94 3.03
CA ILE A 86 13.80 16.02 3.75
C ILE A 86 13.86 14.62 3.13
N VAL A 87 13.75 14.51 1.81
CA VAL A 87 13.78 13.21 1.10
C VAL A 87 15.09 12.48 1.39
N PHE A 88 16.24 13.11 1.15
CA PHE A 88 17.54 12.43 1.34
C PHE A 88 17.88 12.17 2.80
N THR A 89 17.42 13.01 3.73
CA THR A 89 17.66 12.79 5.17
C THR A 89 16.80 11.68 5.73
N ARG A 90 15.52 11.60 5.33
CA ARG A 90 14.58 10.59 5.83
C ARG A 90 14.70 9.26 5.11
N TYR A 91 15.09 9.28 3.84
CA TYR A 91 15.16 8.11 2.98
C TYR A 91 16.56 8.00 2.36
N PRO A 92 17.59 7.67 3.15
CA PRO A 92 18.98 7.56 2.65
C PRO A 92 19.18 6.43 1.64
N TRP A 93 18.17 5.58 1.43
CA TRP A 93 18.14 4.51 0.44
C TRP A 93 17.64 4.96 -0.94
N VAL A 94 17.12 6.19 -1.07
CA VAL A 94 16.71 6.78 -2.34
C VAL A 94 17.95 7.08 -3.19
N SER A 95 17.91 6.69 -4.47
CA SER A 95 19.01 6.93 -5.41
C SER A 95 19.06 8.39 -5.85
N GLY A 96 17.90 9.02 -6.08
CA GLY A 96 17.83 10.39 -6.54
C GLY A 96 16.41 10.95 -6.70
N VAL A 97 16.37 12.24 -6.99
CA VAL A 97 15.18 12.99 -7.36
C VAL A 97 15.48 13.76 -8.64
N ILE A 98 14.54 13.72 -9.59
CA ILE A 98 14.60 14.42 -10.86
C ILE A 98 13.34 15.26 -10.98
N VAL A 99 13.50 16.52 -11.37
CA VAL A 99 12.40 17.40 -11.76
C VAL A 99 12.51 17.62 -13.26
N VAL A 100 11.46 17.22 -13.97
CA VAL A 100 11.42 17.27 -15.44
C VAL A 100 10.20 18.08 -15.87
N GLU A 101 10.33 18.89 -16.92
CA GLU A 101 9.21 19.57 -17.57
C GLU A 101 8.43 18.63 -18.48
N SER A 102 7.21 19.03 -18.86
CA SER A 102 6.39 18.28 -19.81
C SER A 102 7.04 18.10 -21.19
N THR A 103 8.04 18.92 -21.52
CA THR A 103 8.87 18.82 -22.73
C THR A 103 9.91 17.71 -22.67
N GLY A 104 10.18 17.17 -21.47
CA GLY A 104 11.28 16.25 -21.20
C GLY A 104 12.58 16.92 -20.76
N GLU A 105 12.61 18.25 -20.65
CA GLU A 105 13.78 18.97 -20.13
C GLU A 105 13.94 18.73 -18.62
N ILE A 106 15.11 18.28 -18.19
CA ILE A 106 15.43 18.12 -16.76
C ILE A 106 15.81 19.48 -16.20
N ILE A 107 15.00 19.98 -15.26
CA ILE A 107 15.19 21.29 -14.61
C ILE A 107 16.11 21.19 -13.40
N ASP A 108 15.94 20.13 -12.62
CA ASP A 108 16.76 19.88 -11.45
C ASP A 108 16.95 18.37 -11.28
N GLN A 109 18.11 17.97 -10.81
CA GLN A 109 18.45 16.59 -10.55
C GLN A 109 19.41 16.52 -9.38
N GLN A 110 19.09 15.66 -8.41
CA GLN A 110 19.92 15.41 -7.24
C GLN A 110 20.01 13.90 -7.00
N PRO A 111 21.21 13.31 -6.87
CA PRO A 111 22.51 13.90 -7.19
C PRO A 111 22.61 14.30 -8.67
N GLY A 112 23.44 15.29 -9.00
CA GLY A 112 23.51 15.89 -10.36
C GLY A 112 23.97 14.95 -11.49
N TYR A 113 24.22 13.69 -11.19
CA TYR A 113 24.41 12.62 -12.17
C TYR A 113 23.76 11.35 -11.64
N SER A 114 23.26 10.51 -12.55
CA SER A 114 22.73 9.18 -12.20
C SER A 114 23.75 8.10 -12.56
N LEU A 115 23.83 7.08 -11.72
CA LEU A 115 24.65 5.89 -11.98
C LEU A 115 24.00 4.95 -12.99
N LYS A 116 22.66 4.96 -13.07
CA LYS A 116 21.88 4.14 -14.00
C LYS A 116 21.27 5.00 -15.10
N PRO A 117 21.09 4.46 -16.33
CA PRO A 117 20.37 5.14 -17.39
C PRO A 117 18.94 5.47 -16.95
N ILE A 118 18.55 6.74 -17.08
CA ILE A 118 17.21 7.22 -16.77
C ILE A 118 16.42 7.32 -18.08
N ASP A 119 15.26 6.66 -18.14
CA ASP A 119 14.28 6.86 -19.21
C ASP A 119 12.92 7.28 -18.61
N LEU A 120 12.65 8.58 -18.62
CA LEU A 120 11.39 9.15 -18.14
C LEU A 120 10.31 9.19 -19.23
N LYS A 121 10.61 8.78 -20.46
CA LYS A 121 9.66 8.87 -21.58
C LYS A 121 8.33 8.19 -21.28
N PRO A 122 8.27 6.97 -20.70
CA PRO A 122 6.99 6.33 -20.38
C PRO A 122 6.12 7.16 -19.42
N LEU A 123 6.74 7.88 -18.48
CA LEU A 123 6.03 8.75 -17.54
C LEU A 123 5.57 10.05 -18.22
N LEU A 124 6.36 10.61 -19.12
CA LEU A 124 6.00 11.82 -19.88
C LEU A 124 4.91 11.56 -20.92
N ASP A 125 4.93 10.38 -21.56
CA ASP A 125 3.94 9.95 -22.56
C ASP A 125 2.51 9.84 -21.99
N VAL A 126 2.36 9.74 -20.67
CA VAL A 126 1.05 9.83 -19.97
C VAL A 126 0.34 11.16 -20.29
N GLY A 127 1.09 12.24 -20.49
CA GLY A 127 0.56 13.52 -20.96
C GLY A 127 -0.50 14.12 -20.04
N GLU A 128 -1.58 14.63 -20.63
CA GLU A 128 -2.65 15.33 -19.90
C GLU A 128 -3.37 14.47 -18.84
N ALA A 129 -3.22 13.14 -18.86
CA ALA A 129 -3.78 12.28 -17.82
C ALA A 129 -3.17 12.57 -16.43
N TRP A 130 -2.00 13.21 -16.36
CA TRP A 130 -1.42 13.73 -15.12
C TRP A 130 -2.28 14.76 -14.39
N ASN A 131 -3.24 15.40 -15.08
CA ASN A 131 -4.18 16.34 -14.45
C ASN A 131 -5.15 15.67 -13.46
N ASP A 132 -5.19 14.34 -13.38
CA ASP A 132 -5.98 13.61 -12.38
C ASP A 132 -5.39 13.66 -10.96
N GLY A 133 -4.18 14.20 -10.80
CA GLY A 133 -3.49 14.35 -9.52
C GLY A 133 -3.04 13.03 -8.91
N ARG A 134 -3.02 11.93 -9.68
CA ARG A 134 -2.57 10.61 -9.19
C ARG A 134 -1.08 10.45 -9.41
N MET A 135 -0.37 10.04 -8.36
CA MET A 135 0.99 9.55 -8.49
C MET A 135 0.99 8.29 -9.36
N ARG A 136 2.00 8.19 -10.24
CA ARG A 136 2.27 7.00 -11.04
C ARG A 136 3.68 6.53 -10.78
N SER A 137 3.99 5.37 -11.30
CA SER A 137 5.24 4.68 -11.05
C SER A 137 5.75 4.01 -12.32
N LEU A 138 7.02 3.67 -12.31
CA LEU A 138 7.62 2.90 -13.39
C LEU A 138 8.67 1.98 -12.81
N VAL A 139 8.69 0.73 -13.25
CA VAL A 139 9.83 -0.17 -13.03
C VAL A 139 10.61 -0.29 -14.33
N GLN A 140 11.89 0.10 -14.30
CA GLN A 140 12.79 0.02 -15.44
C GLN A 140 13.92 -0.99 -15.16
N PRO A 141 14.05 -2.06 -15.94
CA PRO A 141 15.22 -2.92 -15.89
C PRO A 141 16.47 -2.16 -16.35
N THR A 142 17.61 -2.39 -15.70
CA THR A 142 18.91 -1.85 -16.13
C THR A 142 19.99 -2.90 -15.94
N ASP A 143 21.13 -2.74 -16.62
CA ASP A 143 22.27 -3.65 -16.50
C ASP A 143 22.82 -3.73 -15.07
N LEU A 144 22.64 -2.67 -14.27
CA LEU A 144 23.07 -2.61 -12.88
C LEU A 144 21.98 -3.06 -11.91
N GLY A 145 20.84 -3.56 -12.39
CA GLY A 145 19.66 -3.92 -11.62
C GLY A 145 18.51 -2.93 -11.81
N PRO A 146 17.25 -3.37 -11.65
CA PRO A 146 16.10 -2.52 -11.92
C PRO A 146 16.05 -1.29 -11.01
N GLU A 147 15.43 -0.23 -11.51
CA GLU A 147 15.15 1.01 -10.79
C GLU A 147 13.64 1.24 -10.76
N ILE A 148 13.13 1.72 -9.62
CA ILE A 148 11.73 2.12 -9.46
C ILE A 148 11.68 3.64 -9.44
N TYR A 149 10.72 4.20 -10.18
CA TYR A 149 10.41 5.62 -10.22
C TYR A 149 9.03 5.85 -9.60
N LEU A 150 8.92 6.84 -8.74
CA LEU A 150 7.68 7.39 -8.20
C LEU A 150 7.54 8.81 -8.72
N ALA A 151 6.51 9.06 -9.52
CA ALA A 151 6.32 10.33 -10.20
C ALA A 151 4.99 10.95 -9.78
N ASN A 152 5.06 12.23 -9.39
CA ASN A 152 3.89 13.05 -9.18
C ASN A 152 3.96 14.30 -10.06
N ALA A 153 2.81 14.74 -10.56
CA ALA A 153 2.74 15.92 -11.40
C ALA A 153 2.71 17.18 -10.55
N TYR A 154 3.47 18.19 -10.96
CA TYR A 154 3.27 19.54 -10.48
C TYR A 154 2.49 20.35 -11.52
N THR A 155 1.50 21.10 -11.04
CA THR A 155 0.53 21.78 -11.90
C THR A 155 0.60 23.30 -11.76
N LYS A 156 0.23 23.99 -12.84
CA LYS A 156 0.02 25.44 -12.86
C LYS A 156 -1.28 25.72 -13.59
N ASN A 157 -2.17 26.50 -12.97
CA ASN A 157 -3.49 26.81 -13.53
C ASN A 157 -4.31 25.55 -13.93
N ARG A 158 -4.22 24.46 -13.15
CA ARG A 158 -4.86 23.16 -13.41
C ARG A 158 -4.38 22.42 -14.67
N SER A 159 -3.24 22.82 -15.22
CA SER A 159 -2.51 22.02 -16.21
C SER A 159 -1.24 21.49 -15.57
N TRP A 160 -0.95 20.21 -15.75
CA TRP A 160 0.37 19.67 -15.50
C TRP A 160 1.39 20.39 -16.38
N ILE A 161 2.56 20.65 -15.81
CA ILE A 161 3.67 21.33 -16.51
C ILE A 161 4.98 20.54 -16.38
N GLY A 162 4.97 19.47 -15.58
CA GLY A 162 6.11 18.59 -15.41
C GLY A 162 5.90 17.61 -14.27
N LEU A 163 6.93 16.82 -13.98
CA LEU A 163 6.93 15.76 -12.97
C LEU A 163 8.05 15.97 -11.95
N THR A 164 7.74 15.71 -10.68
CA THR A 164 8.74 15.40 -9.67
C THR A 164 8.84 13.89 -9.57
N VAL A 165 10.04 13.36 -9.83
CA VAL A 165 10.29 11.92 -9.90
C VAL A 165 11.32 11.54 -8.85
N VAL A 166 10.94 10.72 -7.88
CA VAL A 166 11.88 10.08 -6.95
C VAL A 166 12.20 8.69 -7.47
N HIS A 167 13.47 8.30 -7.52
CA HIS A 167 13.85 6.97 -7.98
C HIS A 167 14.81 6.28 -7.02
N PHE A 168 14.71 4.95 -6.98
CA PHE A 168 15.51 4.12 -6.10
C PHE A 168 15.66 2.69 -6.60
N ASP A 169 16.73 2.04 -6.13
CA ASP A 169 16.94 0.61 -6.28
C ASP A 169 16.26 -0.16 -5.14
N PHE A 170 15.35 -1.09 -5.46
CA PHE A 170 14.61 -1.84 -4.44
C PHE A 170 15.53 -2.64 -3.52
N ARG A 171 16.72 -3.04 -3.97
CA ARG A 171 17.71 -3.76 -3.15
C ARG A 171 18.13 -2.94 -1.94
N ASN A 172 18.10 -1.60 -2.01
CA ASN A 172 18.41 -0.74 -0.87
C ASN A 172 17.36 -0.83 0.23
N LEU A 173 16.13 -1.24 -0.06
CA LEU A 173 15.08 -1.45 0.94
C LEU A 173 15.22 -2.80 1.67
N MET A 174 15.97 -3.75 1.10
CA MET A 174 16.08 -5.10 1.66
C MET A 174 16.84 -5.17 2.98
N GLN A 175 17.57 -4.10 3.33
CA GLN A 175 18.15 -3.93 4.67
C GLN A 175 17.10 -3.94 5.80
N PHE A 176 15.84 -3.62 5.49
CA PHE A 176 14.74 -3.63 6.46
C PHE A 176 14.07 -5.01 6.58
N CYS A 177 14.33 -5.94 5.67
CA CYS A 177 13.79 -7.30 5.73
C CYS A 177 14.54 -8.13 6.78
N PRO A 178 13.84 -8.79 7.73
CA PRO A 178 14.50 -9.60 8.76
C PRO A 178 15.25 -10.83 8.24
N ALA A 179 14.83 -11.40 7.11
CA ALA A 179 15.48 -12.55 6.46
C ALA A 179 15.34 -12.41 4.93
N PRO A 180 16.18 -11.55 4.30
CA PRO A 180 16.03 -11.20 2.89
C PRO A 180 16.28 -12.38 1.96
N ASP A 181 17.04 -13.38 2.37
CA ASP A 181 17.25 -14.63 1.64
C ASP A 181 15.97 -15.46 1.42
N LYS A 182 14.94 -15.24 2.24
CA LYS A 182 13.67 -15.98 2.19
C LYS A 182 12.56 -15.25 1.44
N LEU A 183 12.74 -13.98 1.14
CA LEU A 183 11.79 -13.16 0.42
C LEU A 183 12.25 -12.99 -1.02
N ILE A 184 11.35 -13.24 -1.97
CA ILE A 184 11.55 -12.88 -3.38
C ILE A 184 10.64 -11.69 -3.66
N VAL A 185 11.15 -10.69 -4.37
CA VAL A 185 10.39 -9.52 -4.79
C VAL A 185 10.54 -9.30 -6.29
N LEU A 186 9.43 -9.14 -6.98
CA LEU A 186 9.40 -8.92 -8.42
C LEU A 186 8.36 -7.87 -8.79
N SER A 187 8.55 -7.25 -9.94
CA SER A 187 7.46 -6.69 -10.74
C SER A 187 7.22 -7.63 -11.93
N PRO A 188 6.09 -7.50 -12.65
CA PRO A 188 5.90 -8.25 -13.89
C PRO A 188 6.97 -8.02 -14.96
N LYS A 189 7.82 -7.00 -14.79
CA LYS A 189 8.86 -6.61 -15.75
C LYS A 189 10.27 -7.04 -15.32
N ALA A 190 10.51 -7.23 -14.02
CA ALA A 190 11.86 -7.47 -13.50
C ALA A 190 11.86 -8.10 -12.10
N ILE A 191 12.92 -8.86 -11.80
CA ILE A 191 13.24 -9.29 -10.44
C ILE A 191 13.84 -8.10 -9.69
N LEU A 192 13.14 -7.64 -8.64
CA LEU A 192 13.58 -6.53 -7.78
C LEU A 192 14.52 -7.02 -6.69
N TRP A 193 14.27 -8.23 -6.18
CA TRP A 193 15.12 -8.93 -5.23
C TRP A 193 14.96 -10.45 -5.39
N PRO A 194 16.04 -11.19 -5.69
CA PRO A 194 15.94 -12.62 -6.02
C PRO A 194 15.80 -13.53 -4.79
N GLY A 195 15.91 -13.01 -3.57
CA GLY A 195 16.04 -13.84 -2.38
C GLY A 195 17.37 -14.60 -2.36
N GLY A 196 17.35 -15.84 -1.88
CA GLY A 196 18.51 -16.72 -1.81
C GLY A 196 18.78 -17.55 -3.07
N ASP A 197 17.92 -17.48 -4.09
CA ASP A 197 18.03 -18.30 -5.31
C ASP A 197 17.54 -17.53 -6.55
N GLU A 198 18.50 -17.09 -7.36
CA GLU A 198 18.26 -16.31 -8.57
C GLU A 198 17.56 -17.12 -9.69
N ASP A 199 17.81 -18.42 -9.79
CA ASP A 199 17.21 -19.26 -10.83
C ASP A 199 15.74 -19.53 -10.51
N THR A 200 15.42 -19.72 -9.23
CA THR A 200 14.03 -19.74 -8.75
C THR A 200 13.33 -18.42 -9.05
N ALA A 201 13.96 -17.27 -8.77
CA ALA A 201 13.36 -15.96 -9.05
C ALA A 201 13.09 -15.73 -10.55
N LYS A 202 13.96 -16.22 -11.44
CA LYS A 202 13.76 -16.20 -12.90
C LYS A 202 12.54 -17.01 -13.32
N GLN A 203 12.41 -18.24 -12.80
CA GLN A 203 11.24 -19.08 -13.08
C GLN A 203 9.94 -18.43 -12.59
N LEU A 204 9.97 -17.77 -11.43
CA LEU A 204 8.81 -17.04 -10.90
C LEU A 204 8.46 -15.80 -11.72
N LEU A 205 9.44 -15.10 -12.30
CA LEU A 205 9.19 -13.96 -13.18
C LEU A 205 8.39 -14.36 -14.43
N ASP A 206 8.60 -15.57 -14.95
CA ASP A 206 7.95 -16.09 -16.16
C ASP A 206 6.45 -16.45 -15.98
N PHE A 207 5.92 -16.35 -14.76
CA PHE A 207 4.49 -16.55 -14.52
C PHE A 207 3.66 -15.48 -15.23
N PRO A 208 2.40 -15.79 -15.61
CA PRO A 208 1.53 -14.86 -16.31
C PRO A 208 0.96 -13.79 -15.35
N TRP A 209 1.82 -13.00 -14.72
CA TRP A 209 1.50 -12.04 -13.68
C TRP A 209 0.39 -11.07 -14.10
N ALA A 210 0.44 -10.55 -15.34
CA ALA A 210 -0.61 -9.66 -15.84
C ALA A 210 -2.02 -10.29 -15.82
N LYS A 211 -2.13 -11.61 -16.05
CA LYS A 211 -3.40 -12.33 -16.00
C LYS A 211 -3.82 -12.63 -14.57
N MET A 212 -2.87 -13.00 -13.71
CA MET A 212 -3.14 -13.32 -12.31
C MET A 212 -3.59 -12.07 -11.54
N LEU A 213 -2.86 -10.97 -11.70
CA LEU A 213 -3.11 -9.68 -11.04
C LEU A 213 -4.37 -8.97 -11.54
N ALA A 214 -4.99 -9.45 -12.61
CA ALA A 214 -6.28 -8.93 -13.07
C ALA A 214 -7.45 -9.34 -12.16
N SER A 215 -7.30 -10.44 -11.41
CA SER A 215 -8.36 -11.01 -10.58
C SER A 215 -8.00 -11.04 -9.10
N ASP A 216 -6.71 -11.23 -8.79
CA ASP A 216 -6.24 -11.54 -7.45
C ASP A 216 -5.05 -10.65 -7.07
N VAL A 217 -4.94 -10.31 -5.78
CA VAL A 217 -3.78 -9.61 -5.22
C VAL A 217 -2.94 -10.50 -4.32
N GLU A 218 -3.35 -11.74 -4.10
CA GLU A 218 -2.62 -12.74 -3.32
C GLU A 218 -2.94 -14.14 -3.86
N GLY A 219 -2.10 -15.11 -3.53
CA GLY A 219 -2.37 -16.49 -3.88
C GLY A 219 -1.14 -17.39 -3.72
N GLN A 220 -1.17 -18.51 -4.44
CA GLN A 220 -0.07 -19.47 -4.49
C GLN A 220 0.31 -19.80 -5.93
N VAL A 221 1.58 -20.10 -6.16
CA VAL A 221 2.11 -20.59 -7.43
C VAL A 221 2.99 -21.80 -7.21
N GLU A 222 2.93 -22.78 -8.10
CA GLU A 222 3.73 -24.00 -8.03
C GLU A 222 4.83 -23.99 -9.10
N LEU A 223 6.09 -24.04 -8.67
CA LEU A 223 7.22 -24.32 -9.55
C LEU A 223 7.34 -25.83 -9.75
N LYS A 224 6.91 -26.30 -10.92
CA LYS A 224 6.95 -27.74 -11.27
C LYS A 224 8.35 -28.32 -11.23
N ASP A 225 9.34 -27.55 -11.70
CA ASP A 225 10.74 -28.00 -11.78
C ASP A 225 11.39 -28.12 -10.40
N ALA A 226 11.05 -27.22 -9.48
CA ALA A 226 11.55 -27.21 -8.10
C ALA A 226 10.69 -28.03 -7.12
N ARG A 227 9.52 -28.53 -7.55
CA ARG A 227 8.47 -29.13 -6.69
C ARG A 227 8.22 -28.31 -5.43
N ALA A 228 8.08 -27.00 -5.62
CA ALA A 228 7.95 -26.04 -4.54
C ALA A 228 6.78 -25.10 -4.82
N THR A 229 5.94 -24.90 -3.82
CA THR A 229 4.87 -23.91 -3.84
C THR A 229 5.36 -22.63 -3.18
N TYR A 230 4.92 -21.49 -3.72
CA TYR A 230 5.22 -20.17 -3.22
C TYR A 230 3.93 -19.41 -2.98
N THR A 231 3.77 -18.88 -1.77
CA THR A 231 2.72 -17.95 -1.39
C THR A 231 3.15 -16.54 -1.79
N TRP A 232 2.25 -15.80 -2.42
CA TRP A 232 2.53 -14.46 -2.94
C TRP A 232 1.45 -13.44 -2.55
N LEU A 233 1.88 -12.18 -2.46
CA LEU A 233 1.04 -11.01 -2.24
C LEU A 233 1.55 -9.87 -3.14
N ALA A 234 0.64 -9.19 -3.81
CA ALA A 234 0.91 -8.01 -4.60
C ALA A 234 0.46 -6.74 -3.89
N ARG A 235 1.32 -5.73 -3.91
CA ARG A 235 1.02 -4.36 -3.47
C ARG A 235 1.27 -3.42 -4.63
N TYR A 236 0.32 -2.52 -4.87
CA TYR A 236 0.48 -1.51 -5.90
C TYR A 236 1.21 -0.30 -5.35
N VAL A 237 2.22 0.13 -6.08
CA VAL A 237 2.97 1.36 -5.85
C VAL A 237 2.62 2.25 -7.02
N GLY A 238 1.73 3.22 -6.85
CA GLY A 238 1.11 3.87 -8.01
C GLY A 238 0.33 2.85 -8.85
N ASP A 239 0.75 2.70 -10.11
CA ASP A 239 0.20 1.78 -11.11
C ASP A 239 1.04 0.50 -11.31
N GLU A 240 2.23 0.40 -10.71
CA GLU A 240 3.09 -0.77 -10.84
C GLU A 240 2.84 -1.76 -9.68
N PRO A 241 2.53 -3.03 -9.99
CA PRO A 241 2.42 -4.06 -8.97
C PRO A 241 3.81 -4.55 -8.55
N ILE A 242 4.02 -4.59 -7.24
CA ILE A 242 5.17 -5.21 -6.57
C ILE A 242 4.67 -6.49 -5.92
N VAL A 243 5.19 -7.63 -6.37
CA VAL A 243 4.83 -8.96 -5.90
C VAL A 243 5.90 -9.46 -4.95
N TYR A 244 5.48 -9.81 -3.74
CA TYR A 244 6.28 -10.41 -2.69
C TYR A 244 5.95 -11.89 -2.63
N LEU A 245 6.97 -12.75 -2.58
CA LEU A 245 6.80 -14.20 -2.53
C LEU A 245 7.68 -14.83 -1.46
N VAL A 246 7.17 -15.87 -0.82
CA VAL A 246 7.93 -16.76 0.05
C VAL A 246 7.63 -18.21 -0.34
N ARG A 247 8.61 -19.08 -0.16
CA ARG A 247 8.38 -20.51 -0.29
C ARG A 247 7.44 -20.97 0.82
N ASP A 248 6.48 -21.82 0.47
CA ASP A 248 5.52 -22.36 1.43
C ASP A 248 6.22 -23.11 2.55
N VAL A 249 5.74 -22.89 3.76
CA VAL A 249 6.18 -23.62 4.94
C VAL A 249 5.39 -24.94 4.97
N PRO A 250 6.06 -26.11 4.98
CA PRO A 250 5.36 -27.40 5.08
C PRO A 250 4.48 -27.43 6.32
N GLN A 251 3.19 -27.76 6.16
CA GLN A 251 2.31 -27.99 7.30
C GLN A 251 2.72 -29.31 7.96
N SER A 252 3.18 -29.23 9.21
CA SER A 252 3.55 -30.38 10.06
C SER A 252 2.34 -31.10 10.63
#